data_AF-A0A7V2JIH1-F1
#
_entry.id   AF-A0A7V2JIH1-F1
#
_cell.length_a   1.000
_cell.length_b   1.000
_cell.length_c   1.000
_cell.angle_alpha   90.00
_cell.angle_beta   90.00
_cell.angle_gamma   90.00
#
_symmetry.space_group_name_H-M   'P 1'
#
loop_
_entity.id
_entity.type
_entity.pdbx_description
1 polymer ?
#
loop_
_entity_poly.entity_id
_entity_poly.type
_entity_poly.pdbx_seq_one_letter_code
_entity_poly.pdbx_strand_id
1 'polypeptide(L)'
;MTRDKENLIALFIDYDNIAIGLKETTGKPFEVRTVLERLLEKGRIIYKRAYADWYLFSEGKHALHEHAIEMIDIPMRRNIGKNSADIRLVVDALDLCYTKEHIETFVIGSGDSDFTPL
;
A
#
# COMPACT_ATOMS: atom_id res chain seq x y z
N MET A 1 -13.77 -31.09 -11.07
CA MET A 1 -12.42 -30.49 -10.97
C MET A 1 -12.59 -28.98 -10.95
N THR A 2 -12.81 -28.41 -9.76
CA THR A 2 -12.60 -26.98 -9.55
C THR A 2 -11.11 -26.73 -9.73
N ARG A 3 -10.72 -25.85 -10.66
CA ARG A 3 -9.34 -25.35 -10.67
C ARG A 3 -9.13 -24.69 -9.31
N ASP A 4 -8.10 -25.08 -8.57
CA ASP A 4 -7.61 -24.24 -7.49
C ASP A 4 -7.26 -22.89 -8.11
N LYS A 5 -8.16 -21.92 -7.92
CA LYS A 5 -7.98 -20.58 -8.44
C LYS A 5 -6.90 -19.96 -7.56
N GLU A 6 -5.77 -19.60 -8.17
CA GLU A 6 -4.69 -18.91 -7.48
C GLU A 6 -5.26 -17.63 -6.86
N ASN A 7 -5.17 -17.47 -5.53
CA ASN A 7 -5.66 -16.26 -4.85
C ASN A 7 -4.82 -15.07 -5.31
N LEU A 8 -5.45 -14.11 -5.98
CA LEU A 8 -4.79 -12.93 -6.54
C LEU A 8 -4.96 -11.74 -5.60
N ILE A 9 -3.83 -11.12 -5.25
CA ILE A 9 -3.74 -10.07 -4.23
C ILE A 9 -3.41 -8.73 -4.88
N ALA A 10 -4.13 -7.69 -4.45
CA ALA A 10 -3.78 -6.29 -4.65
C ALA A 10 -3.36 -5.64 -3.33
N LEU A 11 -2.18 -5.04 -3.31
CA LEU A 11 -1.60 -4.37 -2.15
C LEU A 11 -1.60 -2.85 -2.34
N PHE A 12 -2.15 -2.14 -1.36
CA PHE A 12 -2.16 -0.69 -1.27
C PHE A 12 -1.49 -0.28 0.04
N ILE A 13 -0.38 0.43 -0.03
CA ILE A 13 0.42 0.82 1.15
C ILE A 13 0.26 2.32 1.37
N ASP A 14 -0.27 2.66 2.53
CA ASP A 14 -0.26 4.01 3.08
C ASP A 14 1.12 4.24 3.73
N TYR A 15 2.08 4.68 2.90
CA TYR A 15 3.50 4.60 3.25
C TYR A 15 3.89 5.64 4.29
N ASP A 16 3.41 6.87 4.16
CA ASP A 16 3.73 7.95 5.10
C ASP A 16 3.17 7.63 6.50
N ASN A 17 1.94 7.12 6.59
CA ASN A 17 1.35 6.64 7.85
C ASN A 17 2.23 5.59 8.53
N ILE A 18 2.60 4.51 7.81
CA ILE A 18 3.41 3.44 8.37
C ILE A 18 4.82 3.93 8.72
N ALA A 19 5.45 4.69 7.84
CA ALA A 19 6.82 5.15 8.03
C ALA A 19 6.94 6.11 9.22
N ILE A 20 5.99 7.04 9.37
CA ILE A 20 5.90 7.93 10.54
C ILE A 20 5.64 7.11 11.79
N GLY A 21 4.62 6.25 11.77
CA GLY A 21 4.24 5.44 12.93
C GLY A 21 5.38 4.53 13.43
N LEU A 22 6.09 3.85 12.53
CA LEU A 22 7.23 3.01 12.90
C LEU A 22 8.42 3.81 13.42
N LYS A 23 8.70 4.96 12.82
CA LYS A 23 9.77 5.85 13.29
C LYS A 23 9.48 6.39 14.68
N GLU A 24 8.24 6.77 14.96
CA GLU A 24 7.83 7.29 16.27
C GLU A 24 7.81 6.20 17.36
N THR A 25 7.35 4.99 17.03
CA THR A 25 7.17 3.91 18.00
C THR A 25 8.41 3.06 18.23
N THR A 26 9.22 2.82 17.19
CA THR A 26 10.35 1.88 17.23
C THR A 26 11.69 2.50 16.82
N GLY A 27 11.68 3.69 16.20
CA GLY A 27 12.87 4.31 15.63
C GLY A 27 13.43 3.60 14.39
N LYS A 28 12.73 2.59 13.87
CA LYS A 28 13.17 1.78 12.71
C LYS A 28 12.41 2.19 11.43
N PRO A 29 13.03 2.03 10.26
CA PRO A 29 12.35 2.26 8.98
C PRO A 29 11.32 1.15 8.69
N PHE A 30 10.41 1.44 7.76
CA PHE A 30 9.49 0.43 7.25
C PHE A 30 10.18 -0.61 6.37
N GLU A 31 10.07 -1.89 6.73
CA GLU A 31 10.59 -3.02 5.96
C GLU A 31 9.50 -3.67 5.11
N VAL A 32 9.34 -3.17 3.87
CA VAL A 32 8.29 -3.65 2.96
C VAL A 32 8.43 -5.13 2.61
N ARG A 33 9.68 -5.65 2.60
CA ARG A 33 9.98 -7.04 2.28
C ARG A 33 9.22 -8.02 3.19
N THR A 34 9.18 -7.75 4.49
CA THR A 34 8.49 -8.60 5.47
C THR A 34 7.00 -8.69 5.19
N VAL A 35 6.38 -7.58 4.78
CA VAL A 35 4.96 -7.55 4.37
C VAL A 35 4.76 -8.40 3.12
N LEU A 36 5.63 -8.25 2.11
CA LEU A 36 5.52 -9.01 0.87
C LEU A 36 5.70 -10.51 1.10
N GLU A 37 6.69 -10.93 1.88
CA GLU A 37 6.92 -12.34 2.23
C GLU A 37 5.68 -12.95 2.89
N ARG A 38 5.06 -12.22 3.82
CA ARG A 38 3.82 -12.69 4.48
C ARG A 38 2.62 -12.77 3.54
N LEU A 39 2.51 -11.87 2.57
CA LEU A 39 1.44 -11.88 1.59
C LEU A 39 1.62 -12.98 0.54
N LEU A 40 2.86 -13.31 0.17
CA LEU A 40 3.17 -14.40 -0.75
C LEU A 40 2.74 -15.78 -0.21
N GLU A 41 2.67 -15.94 1.10
CA GLU A 41 2.09 -17.13 1.74
C GLU A 41 0.56 -17.23 1.58
N LYS A 42 -0.11 -16.13 1.22
CA LYS A 42 -1.58 -16.04 1.08
C LYS A 42 -2.05 -16.08 -0.36
N GLY A 43 -1.17 -15.80 -1.32
CA GLY A 43 -1.53 -15.72 -2.72
C GLY A 43 -0.50 -14.92 -3.52
N ARG A 44 -0.79 -14.77 -4.80
CA ARG A 44 0.10 -14.07 -5.72
C ARG A 44 -0.25 -12.59 -5.75
N ILE A 45 0.73 -11.75 -5.41
CA ILE A 45 0.60 -10.29 -5.51
C ILE A 45 0.73 -9.88 -6.98
N ILE A 46 -0.37 -9.43 -7.58
CA ILE A 46 -0.41 -9.00 -8.98
C ILE A 46 -0.55 -7.48 -9.14
N TYR A 47 -0.82 -6.78 -8.04
CA TYR A 47 -0.90 -5.33 -7.99
C TYR A 47 -0.32 -4.83 -6.67
N LYS A 48 0.52 -3.79 -6.71
CA LYS A 48 1.19 -3.25 -5.54
C LYS A 48 1.52 -1.77 -5.73
N ARG A 49 0.91 -0.92 -4.91
CA ARG A 49 1.10 0.53 -4.89
C ARG A 49 1.44 1.02 -3.50
N ALA A 50 2.26 2.06 -3.43
CA ALA A 50 2.51 2.83 -2.22
C ALA A 50 2.17 4.31 -2.47
N TYR A 51 1.58 4.96 -1.47
CA TYR A 51 1.12 6.35 -1.52
C TYR A 51 1.86 7.15 -0.45
N ALA A 52 2.49 8.25 -0.86
CA ALA A 52 3.14 9.19 0.05
C ALA A 52 3.57 10.47 -0.70
N ASP A 53 3.96 11.50 0.06
CA ASP A 53 4.76 12.60 -0.46
C ASP A 53 6.23 12.15 -0.58
N TRP A 54 6.63 11.76 -1.79
CA TRP A 54 7.96 11.18 -2.02
C TRP A 54 9.09 12.18 -1.87
N TYR A 55 8.81 13.49 -1.76
CA TYR A 55 9.83 14.47 -1.39
C TYR A 55 10.30 14.28 0.06
N LEU A 56 9.41 13.82 0.94
CA LEU A 56 9.68 13.63 2.38
C LEU A 56 10.26 12.24 2.70
N PHE A 57 9.99 11.23 1.87
CA PHE A 57 10.32 9.83 2.14
C PHE A 57 11.33 9.25 1.12
N SER A 58 12.49 9.88 0.96
CA SER A 58 13.51 9.43 0.01
C SER A 58 14.15 8.08 0.36
N GLU A 59 14.27 7.76 1.65
CA GLU A 59 14.96 6.55 2.15
C GLU A 59 14.24 5.25 1.74
N GLY A 60 12.91 5.28 1.65
CA GLY A 60 12.09 4.11 1.32
C GLY A 60 12.07 3.73 -0.16
N LYS A 61 12.38 4.67 -1.06
CA LYS A 61 12.14 4.52 -2.50
C LYS A 61 12.89 3.35 -3.12
N HIS A 62 14.13 3.14 -2.67
CA HIS A 62 14.98 2.08 -3.23
C HIS A 62 14.36 0.71 -3.00
N ALA A 63 13.97 0.40 -1.76
CA ALA A 63 13.34 -0.88 -1.41
C ALA A 63 11.99 -1.07 -2.14
N LEU A 64 11.19 -0.01 -2.29
CA LEU A 64 9.94 -0.07 -3.05
C LEU A 64 10.19 -0.40 -4.54
N HIS A 65 11.18 0.24 -5.16
CA HIS A 65 11.58 -0.03 -6.54
C HIS A 65 12.11 -1.45 -6.75
N GLU A 66 12.97 -1.93 -5.86
CA GLU A 66 13.51 -3.31 -5.91
C GLU A 66 12.39 -4.36 -5.91
N HIS A 67 11.31 -4.07 -5.20
CA HIS A 67 10.14 -4.92 -5.15
C HIS A 67 9.07 -4.57 -6.18
N ALA A 68 9.38 -3.75 -7.20
CA ALA A 68 8.47 -3.32 -8.26
C ALA A 68 7.14 -2.73 -7.74
N ILE A 69 7.17 -2.04 -6.60
CA ILE A 69 6.02 -1.32 -6.05
C ILE A 69 5.92 0.02 -6.79
N GLU A 70 4.76 0.27 -7.38
CA GLU A 70 4.48 1.54 -8.02
C GLU A 70 4.29 2.62 -6.94
N MET A 71 5.08 3.68 -7.04
CA MET A 71 5.07 4.79 -6.09
C MET A 71 4.17 5.91 -6.63
N ILE A 72 3.05 6.15 -5.97
CA ILE A 72 2.09 7.20 -6.30
C ILE A 72 2.44 8.43 -5.48
N ASP A 73 2.87 9.49 -6.16
CA ASP A 73 3.25 10.75 -5.50
C ASP A 73 2.01 11.55 -5.11
N ILE A 74 1.93 11.91 -3.82
CA ILE A 74 0.86 12.72 -3.24
C ILE A 74 1.48 13.98 -2.61
N PRO A 75 1.73 15.04 -3.39
CA PRO A 75 2.37 16.24 -2.87
C PRO A 75 1.49 16.93 -1.81
N MET A 76 1.99 17.06 -0.59
CA MET A 76 1.26 17.75 0.46
C MET A 76 1.49 19.26 0.37
N ARG A 77 0.42 20.03 0.10
CA ARG A 77 0.42 21.49 0.35
C ARG A 77 0.18 21.71 1.84
N ARG A 78 1.10 22.44 2.50
CA ARG A 78 1.13 22.73 3.95
C ARG A 78 -0.25 22.66 4.63
N ASN A 79 -0.37 21.75 5.61
CA ASN A 79 -1.47 21.56 6.57
C ASN A 79 -2.84 21.05 6.08
N ILE A 80 -3.04 20.75 4.78
CA ILE A 80 -4.33 20.23 4.26
C ILE A 80 -4.21 18.79 3.70
N GLY A 81 -3.00 18.23 3.64
CA GLY A 81 -2.68 17.08 2.80
C GLY A 81 -2.96 15.67 3.35
N LYS A 82 -3.22 15.47 4.66
CA LYS A 82 -3.27 14.10 5.24
C LYS A 82 -4.32 13.23 4.54
N ASN A 83 -5.53 13.76 4.36
CA ASN A 83 -6.62 13.05 3.70
C ASN A 83 -6.38 12.78 2.20
N SER A 84 -5.40 13.42 1.57
CA SER A 84 -5.20 13.28 0.11
C SER A 84 -4.62 11.92 -0.26
N ALA A 85 -3.73 11.37 0.56
CA ALA A 85 -3.18 10.03 0.34
C ALA A 85 -4.26 8.98 0.56
N ASP A 86 -5.00 9.07 1.67
CA ASP A 86 -6.09 8.15 2.02
C ASP A 86 -7.17 8.12 0.94
N ILE A 87 -7.67 9.29 0.52
CA ILE A 87 -8.68 9.39 -0.54
C ILE A 87 -8.17 8.80 -1.83
N ARG A 88 -6.93 9.10 -2.23
CA ARG A 88 -6.38 8.59 -3.48
C ARG A 88 -6.22 7.07 -3.44
N LEU A 89 -5.76 6.52 -2.32
CA LEU A 89 -5.63 5.09 -2.10
C LEU A 89 -7.00 4.41 -2.22
N VAL A 90 -8.03 4.92 -1.54
CA VAL A 90 -9.41 4.41 -1.60
C VAL A 90 -9.95 4.44 -3.03
N VAL A 91 -9.77 5.55 -3.75
CA VAL A 91 -10.24 5.67 -5.14
C VAL A 91 -9.57 4.64 -6.04
N ASP A 92 -8.24 4.49 -5.96
CA ASP A 92 -7.50 3.51 -6.76
C ASP A 92 -7.90 2.06 -6.39
N ALA A 93 -8.17 1.78 -5.11
CA ALA A 93 -8.64 0.47 -4.66
C ALA A 93 -10.03 0.13 -5.19
N LEU A 94 -10.97 1.08 -5.11
CA LEU A 94 -12.31 0.93 -5.67
C LEU A 94 -12.28 0.77 -7.18
N ASP A 95 -11.52 1.60 -7.91
CA ASP A 95 -11.37 1.49 -9.36
C ASP A 95 -10.81 0.12 -9.77
N LEU A 96 -9.81 -0.38 -9.04
CA LEU A 96 -9.26 -1.71 -9.30
C LEU A 96 -10.29 -2.82 -9.02
N CYS A 97 -11.09 -2.69 -7.96
CA CYS A 97 -12.17 -3.61 -7.62
C CYS A 97 -13.22 -3.72 -8.74
N TYR A 98 -13.60 -2.57 -9.33
CA TYR A 98 -14.55 -2.55 -10.44
C TYR A 98 -13.96 -3.02 -11.78
N THR A 99 -12.65 -2.82 -12.01
CA THR A 99 -12.02 -3.09 -13.31
C THR A 99 -11.32 -4.45 -13.40
N LYS A 100 -11.06 -5.11 -12.27
CA LYS A 100 -10.30 -6.37 -12.21
C LYS A 100 -11.00 -7.43 -11.34
N GLU A 101 -12.11 -7.96 -11.84
CA GLU A 101 -12.94 -8.99 -11.17
C GLU A 101 -12.19 -10.28 -10.75
N HIS A 102 -10.98 -10.51 -11.25
CA HIS A 102 -10.17 -11.69 -10.89
C HIS A 102 -9.31 -11.49 -9.63
N ILE A 103 -9.22 -10.26 -9.11
CA ILE A 103 -8.56 -9.99 -7.83
C ILE A 103 -9.52 -10.35 -6.71
N GLU A 104 -9.09 -11.24 -5.83
CA GLU A 104 -9.94 -11.81 -4.77
C GLU A 104 -9.62 -11.22 -3.40
N THR A 105 -8.38 -10.73 -3.23
CA THR A 105 -7.92 -10.17 -1.96
C THR A 105 -7.38 -8.76 -2.16
N PHE A 106 -7.97 -7.82 -1.44
CA PHE A 106 -7.46 -6.45 -1.31
C PHE A 106 -6.77 -6.31 0.05
N VAL A 107 -5.54 -5.83 0.05
CA VAL A 107 -4.72 -5.63 1.25
C VAL A 107 -4.43 -4.15 1.39
N ILE A 108 -4.87 -3.59 2.51
CA ILE A 108 -4.53 -2.23 2.92
C ILE A 108 -3.43 -2.32 3.97
N GLY A 109 -2.23 -1.86 3.60
CA GLY A 109 -1.13 -1.66 4.53
C GLY A 109 -1.22 -0.25 5.10
N SER A 110 -1.96 -0.07 6.19
CA SER A 110 -2.02 1.18 6.96
C SER A 110 -2.22 0.88 8.45
N GLY A 111 -1.82 1.82 9.32
CA GLY A 111 -2.21 1.85 10.73
C GLY A 111 -3.41 2.78 11.00
N ASP A 112 -3.92 3.48 9.99
CA ASP A 112 -5.06 4.40 10.13
C ASP A 112 -6.39 3.65 10.14
N SER A 113 -7.24 3.92 11.14
CA SER A 113 -8.56 3.30 11.25
C SER A 113 -9.56 3.85 10.24
N ASP A 114 -9.26 4.99 9.61
CA ASP A 114 -10.16 5.65 8.65
C ASP A 114 -10.41 4.82 7.39
N PHE A 115 -9.61 3.78 7.13
CA PHE A 115 -9.83 2.80 6.06
C PHE A 115 -10.88 1.72 6.39
N THR A 116 -11.40 1.65 7.62
CA THR A 116 -12.41 0.63 8.02
C THR A 116 -13.66 0.56 7.12
N PRO A 117 -14.18 1.67 6.57
CA PRO A 117 -15.37 1.63 5.70
C PRO A 117 -15.12 1.08 4.28
N LEU A 118 -13.86 0.84 3.89
CA LEU A 118 -13.47 0.30 2.58
C LEU A 118 -13.81 -1.18 2.45
#